data_AF-W1QB93-F1
#
_entry.id   AF-W1QB93-F1
#
_cell.length_a   1.000
_cell.length_b   1.000
_cell.length_c   1.000
_cell.angle_alpha   90.00
_cell.angle_beta   90.00
_cell.angle_gamma   90.00
#
_symmetry.space_group_name_H-M   'P 1'
#
loop_
_entity.id
_entity.type
_entity.pdbx_description
1 polymer ?
#
loop_
_entity_poly.entity_id
_entity_poly.type
_entity_poly.pdbx_seq_one_letter_code
_entity_poly.pdbx_strand_id
1 'polypeptide(L)'
;MTSSDYTTPFLVRLFRSLDTLVALHYSTNYLSSLVRFSTVSKKVLNLNQEVLCTIKSIYPESYDIARTGDDITIDVFCNDSAHRSEERVQLIQKIEKRQQIFRSKLEEWNAKGCPITFKLESEQKHQTSPKKIGKIAKPKNSRTKYEFHEKHLLSDLPLLERIKLKQASKKVNILRDNKQDALDSKMVPIYNVIYEQSPKFDNSKTVSLSVTRLQQLVRDSMTLPVSESDVRKVLHQLAEKLGLRLTVIGETQVLKIPKLNRNEDLAKLSSYQAELVE
;
A
#
# COMPACT_ATOMS: atom_id res chain seq x y z
N MET A 1 24.26 10.19 -0.69
CA MET A 1 23.54 11.47 -0.60
C MET A 1 23.82 12.00 0.79
N THR A 2 24.49 13.13 0.90
CA THR A 2 24.92 13.72 2.17
C THR A 2 23.73 14.39 2.85
N SER A 3 23.71 14.32 4.17
CA SER A 3 22.63 14.64 5.10
C SER A 3 22.23 16.12 5.22
N SER A 4 22.57 16.98 4.26
CA SER A 4 22.39 18.45 4.34
C SER A 4 21.18 19.03 3.60
N ASP A 5 20.39 18.24 2.86
CA ASP A 5 19.49 18.83 1.85
C ASP A 5 18.01 18.83 2.22
N TYR A 6 17.65 18.49 3.47
CA TYR A 6 16.25 18.56 3.90
C TYR A 6 15.85 20.00 4.21
N THR A 7 14.98 20.55 3.37
CA THR A 7 14.45 21.91 3.59
C THR A 7 13.58 21.96 4.87
N THR A 8 13.67 23.05 5.63
CA THR A 8 12.82 23.33 6.80
C THR A 8 11.32 23.02 6.58
N PRO A 9 10.67 23.48 5.49
CA PRO A 9 9.25 23.17 5.24
C PRO A 9 8.98 21.67 5.01
N PHE A 10 9.95 20.93 4.48
CA PHE A 10 9.83 19.49 4.28
C PHE A 10 9.82 18.73 5.61
N LEU A 11 10.76 19.05 6.52
CA LEU A 11 10.84 18.40 7.84
C LEU A 11 9.60 18.69 8.69
N VAL A 12 9.08 19.91 8.65
CA VAL A 12 7.85 20.28 9.38
C VAL A 12 6.63 19.49 8.86
N ARG A 13 6.50 19.32 7.54
CA ARG A 13 5.42 18.55 6.93
C ARG A 13 5.50 17.07 7.29
N LEU A 14 6.71 16.51 7.29
CA LEU A 14 6.94 15.12 7.67
C LEU A 14 6.67 14.88 9.14
N PHE A 15 7.17 15.75 10.02
CA PHE A 15 6.90 15.66 11.46
C PHE A 15 5.40 15.69 11.74
N ARG A 16 4.66 16.64 11.13
CA ARG A 16 3.20 16.70 11.24
C ARG A 16 2.52 15.40 10.79
N SER A 17 2.97 14.84 9.67
CA SER A 17 2.38 13.61 9.12
C SER A 17 2.66 12.40 10.01
N LEU A 18 3.88 12.31 10.54
CA LEU A 18 4.31 11.29 11.49
C LEU A 18 3.52 11.38 12.80
N ASP A 19 3.44 12.57 13.41
CA ASP A 19 2.76 12.78 14.69
C ASP A 19 1.26 12.47 14.59
N THR A 20 0.65 12.81 13.45
CA THR A 20 -0.77 12.49 13.18
C THR A 20 -1.00 10.99 13.05
N LEU A 21 -0.12 10.27 12.36
CA LEU A 21 -0.25 8.82 12.20
C LEU A 21 0.01 8.06 13.50
N VAL A 22 0.96 8.53 14.31
CA VAL A 22 1.24 7.95 15.63
C VAL A 22 0.04 8.17 16.57
N ALA A 23 -0.51 9.39 16.62
CA ALA A 23 -1.71 9.66 17.39
C ALA A 23 -2.92 8.85 16.92
N LEU A 24 -3.10 8.68 15.61
CA LEU A 24 -4.17 7.85 15.06
C LEU A 24 -3.96 6.37 15.35
N HIS A 25 -2.70 5.89 15.40
CA HIS A 25 -2.42 4.53 15.82
C HIS A 25 -2.84 4.31 17.28
N TYR A 26 -2.54 5.24 18.18
CA TYR A 26 -2.94 5.15 19.59
C TYR A 26 -4.45 5.24 19.80
N SER A 27 -5.17 6.05 19.01
CA SER A 27 -6.62 6.12 19.13
C SER A 27 -7.33 4.87 18.61
N THR A 28 -6.72 4.16 17.64
CA THR A 28 -7.32 2.98 17.00
C THR A 28 -6.86 1.66 17.61
N ASN A 29 -5.66 1.59 18.20
CA ASN A 29 -5.06 0.36 18.73
C ASN A 29 -4.72 0.52 20.22
N TYR A 30 -5.75 0.49 21.07
CA TYR A 30 -5.62 0.67 22.52
C TYR A 30 -4.74 -0.40 23.22
N LEU A 31 -4.53 -1.56 22.60
CA LEU A 31 -3.68 -2.65 23.14
C LEU A 31 -2.22 -2.59 22.65
N SER A 32 -1.94 -1.84 21.58
CA SER A 32 -0.60 -1.77 20.98
C SER A 32 0.01 -0.41 21.25
N SER A 33 0.97 -0.37 22.17
CA SER A 33 1.73 0.84 22.49
C SER A 33 2.79 1.19 21.45
N LEU A 34 3.20 0.24 20.62
CA LEU A 34 4.36 0.35 19.75
C LEU A 34 3.93 0.56 18.29
N VAL A 35 4.35 1.69 17.71
CA VAL A 35 4.12 1.97 16.29
C VAL A 35 5.30 1.46 15.48
N ARG A 36 5.04 0.52 14.55
CA ARG A 36 6.09 -0.03 13.66
C ARG A 36 6.45 0.93 12.53
N PHE A 37 7.73 1.23 12.36
CA PHE A 37 8.25 2.10 11.31
C PHE A 37 7.95 1.57 9.91
N SER A 38 8.02 0.24 9.69
CA SER A 38 7.62 -0.39 8.42
C SER A 38 6.16 -0.08 8.01
N THR A 39 5.27 0.15 8.98
CA THR A 39 3.88 0.53 8.73
C THR A 39 3.75 2.01 8.44
N VAL A 40 4.50 2.86 9.15
CA VAL A 40 4.45 4.32 9.00
C VAL A 40 5.13 4.78 7.71
N SER A 41 6.29 4.22 7.39
CA SER A 41 7.05 4.52 6.16
C SER A 41 6.27 4.21 4.87
N LYS A 42 5.37 3.23 4.90
CA LYS A 42 4.46 2.94 3.77
C LYS A 42 3.37 4.00 3.60
N LYS A 43 3.02 4.72 4.67
CA LYS A 43 1.95 5.73 4.69
C LYS A 43 2.47 7.16 4.54
N VAL A 44 3.70 7.44 4.97
CA VAL A 44 4.35 8.75 4.85
C VAL A 44 5.36 8.73 3.71
N LEU A 45 5.05 9.44 2.63
CA LEU A 45 5.95 9.59 1.49
C LEU A 45 7.30 10.20 1.92
N ASN A 46 8.40 9.64 1.45
CA ASN A 46 9.78 10.08 1.73
C ASN A 46 10.23 9.98 3.21
N LEU A 47 9.52 9.22 4.04
CA LEU A 47 9.98 8.90 5.39
C LEU A 47 11.00 7.76 5.34
N ASN A 48 12.28 8.10 5.44
CA ASN A 48 13.38 7.15 5.55
C ASN A 48 13.93 7.10 6.98
N GLN A 49 14.68 6.06 7.32
CA GLN A 49 15.30 5.92 8.64
C GLN A 49 16.21 7.13 8.98
N GLU A 50 16.96 7.64 7.99
CA GLU A 50 17.81 8.82 8.16
C GLU A 50 17.01 10.06 8.55
N VAL A 51 15.83 10.25 7.94
CA VAL A 51 14.92 11.36 8.23
C VAL A 51 14.37 11.23 9.65
N LEU A 52 14.00 10.01 10.06
CA LEU A 52 13.52 9.75 11.42
C LEU A 52 14.63 10.05 12.46
N CYS A 53 15.87 9.62 12.21
CA CYS A 53 17.01 9.95 13.07
C CYS A 53 17.31 11.46 13.09
N THR A 54 17.09 12.16 11.98
CA THR A 54 17.23 13.62 11.90
C THR A 54 16.18 14.31 12.78
N ILE A 55 14.92 13.90 12.68
CA ILE A 55 13.82 14.40 13.53
C ILE A 55 14.14 14.16 15.02
N LYS A 56 14.60 12.96 15.39
CA LYS A 56 15.03 12.63 16.76
C LYS A 56 16.22 13.48 17.21
N SER A 57 17.15 13.82 16.31
CA SER A 57 18.28 14.69 16.65
C SER A 57 17.85 16.14 16.89
N ILE A 58 16.85 16.63 16.15
CA ILE A 58 16.30 17.99 16.32
C ILE A 58 15.44 18.08 17.58
N TYR A 59 14.60 17.08 17.82
CA TYR A 59 13.74 17.01 19.00
C TYR A 59 13.89 15.65 19.71
N PRO A 60 14.89 15.52 20.61
CA PRO A 60 15.18 14.26 21.29
C PRO A 60 14.02 13.69 22.10
N GLU A 61 13.15 14.54 22.64
CA GLU A 61 11.99 14.10 23.43
C GLU A 61 10.76 13.78 22.55
N SER A 62 10.86 13.89 21.22
CA SER A 62 9.72 13.68 20.32
C SER A 62 9.20 12.25 20.36
N TYR A 63 10.09 11.29 20.15
CA TYR A 63 9.79 9.88 19.96
C TYR A 63 10.87 9.02 20.58
N ASP A 64 10.50 8.00 21.33
CA ASP A 64 11.40 6.91 21.66
C ASP A 64 11.46 5.93 20.49
N ILE A 65 12.67 5.79 19.95
CA ILE A 65 12.95 4.98 18.78
C ILE A 65 13.81 3.83 19.26
N ALA A 66 13.24 2.63 19.25
CA ALA A 66 13.95 1.40 19.59
C ALA A 66 13.95 0.47 18.39
N ARG A 67 14.95 -0.40 18.30
CA ARG A 67 14.93 -1.50 17.34
C ARG A 67 14.35 -2.73 18.04
N THR A 68 13.39 -3.38 17.41
CA THR A 68 12.73 -4.57 17.95
C THR A 68 12.72 -5.65 16.87
N GLY A 69 13.75 -6.50 16.90
CA GLY A 69 14.04 -7.46 15.81
C GLY A 69 14.40 -6.72 14.51
N ASP A 70 13.73 -7.10 13.41
CA ASP A 70 13.98 -6.56 12.07
C ASP A 70 13.36 -5.17 11.81
N ASP A 71 12.57 -4.63 12.75
CA ASP A 71 11.84 -3.36 12.57
C ASP A 71 12.20 -2.32 13.64
N ILE A 72 11.88 -1.07 13.34
CA ILE A 72 12.07 0.06 14.24
C ILE A 72 10.70 0.37 14.87
N THR A 73 10.64 0.41 16.19
CA THR A 73 9.47 0.83 16.94
C THR A 73 9.59 2.31 17.30
N ILE A 74 8.47 3.02 17.16
CA ILE A 74 8.29 4.43 17.50
C ILE A 74 7.25 4.47 18.61
N ASP A 75 7.62 5.00 19.75
CA ASP A 75 6.70 5.38 20.82
C ASP A 75 6.86 6.87 21.13
N VAL A 76 5.82 7.53 21.63
CA VAL A 76 5.91 8.90 22.16
C VAL A 76 6.13 8.89 23.67
N PHE A 77 5.79 7.79 24.32
CA PHE A 77 5.87 7.65 25.78
C PHE A 77 6.75 6.45 26.12
N CYS A 78 7.91 6.69 26.74
CA CYS A 78 8.86 5.66 27.17
C CYS A 78 8.20 4.47 27.90
N ASN A 79 8.84 3.29 27.78
CA ASN A 79 8.37 1.95 28.18
C ASN A 79 7.99 1.74 29.66
N ASP A 80 8.04 2.76 30.51
CA ASP A 80 7.61 2.62 31.89
C ASP A 80 6.12 2.98 32.06
N SER A 81 5.34 1.92 32.25
CA SER A 81 3.99 1.82 32.81
C SER A 81 2.80 1.75 31.85
N ALA A 82 1.95 0.74 32.12
CA ALA A 82 0.60 0.57 31.59
C ALA A 82 -0.36 1.75 31.91
N HIS A 83 0.10 2.75 32.68
CA HIS A 83 -0.66 3.92 33.11
C HIS A 83 -0.73 5.05 32.06
N ARG A 84 -0.02 4.94 30.92
CA ARG A 84 -0.04 5.98 29.88
C ARG A 84 -1.02 5.74 28.73
N SER A 85 -1.90 4.74 28.85
CA SER A 85 -2.91 4.43 27.84
C SER A 85 -3.85 5.62 27.58
N GLU A 86 -4.25 6.33 28.63
CA GLU A 86 -5.08 7.55 28.52
C GLU A 86 -4.30 8.70 27.88
N GLU A 87 -3.03 8.90 28.25
CA GLU A 87 -2.17 9.95 27.67
C GLU A 87 -1.91 9.72 26.17
N ARG A 88 -1.78 8.46 25.76
CA ARG A 88 -1.62 8.05 24.35
C ARG A 88 -2.87 8.39 23.53
N VAL A 89 -4.06 8.14 24.05
CA VAL A 89 -5.33 8.51 23.39
C VAL A 89 -5.48 10.03 23.29
N GLN A 90 -5.01 10.77 24.31
CA GLN A 90 -5.02 12.23 24.32
C GLN A 90 -3.91 12.88 23.48
N LEU A 91 -3.00 12.10 22.87
CA LEU A 91 -1.92 12.64 22.05
C LEU A 91 -2.46 13.52 20.92
N ILE A 92 -3.61 13.17 20.35
CA ILE A 92 -4.24 13.94 19.26
C ILE A 92 -4.53 15.39 19.66
N GLN A 93 -4.87 15.64 20.93
CA GLN A 93 -5.13 16.97 21.48
C GLN A 93 -3.83 17.77 21.68
N LYS A 94 -2.68 17.09 21.76
CA LYS A 94 -1.35 17.69 22.00
C LYS A 94 -0.54 17.90 20.71
N ILE A 95 -1.02 17.45 19.55
CA ILE A 95 -0.31 17.51 18.27
C ILE A 95 0.09 18.95 17.92
N GLU A 96 -0.81 19.93 18.05
CA GLU A 96 -0.52 21.31 17.65
C GLU A 96 0.62 21.91 18.48
N LYS A 97 0.60 21.67 19.81
CA LYS A 97 1.67 22.09 20.71
C LYS A 97 2.99 21.42 20.36
N ARG A 98 2.98 20.12 20.06
CA ARG A 98 4.18 19.37 19.63
C ARG A 98 4.76 19.90 18.31
N GLN A 99 3.89 20.26 17.35
CA GLN A 99 4.32 20.88 16.10
C GLN A 99 4.96 22.25 16.32
N GLN A 100 4.41 23.05 17.24
CA GLN A 100 4.99 24.35 17.58
C GLN A 100 6.37 24.19 18.22
N ILE A 101 6.52 23.27 19.18
CA ILE A 101 7.81 22.95 19.81
C ILE A 101 8.83 22.49 18.76
N PHE A 102 8.43 21.60 17.85
CA PHE A 102 9.32 21.12 16.80
C PHE A 102 9.80 22.24 15.89
N ARG A 103 8.93 23.20 15.51
CA ARG A 103 9.33 24.37 14.71
C ARG A 103 10.39 25.21 15.44
N SER A 104 10.16 25.54 16.71
CA SER A 104 11.12 26.30 17.51
C SER A 104 12.47 25.56 17.65
N LYS A 105 12.43 24.23 17.84
CA LYS A 105 13.64 23.40 17.92
C LYS A 105 14.38 23.30 16.58
N LEU A 106 13.65 23.25 15.47
CA LEU A 106 14.23 23.24 14.13
C LEU A 106 14.89 24.57 13.79
N GLU A 107 14.29 25.70 14.18
CA GLU A 107 14.89 27.04 14.05
C GLU A 107 16.17 27.14 14.88
N GLU A 108 16.15 26.68 16.14
CA GLU A 108 17.33 26.63 17.01
C GLU A 108 18.44 25.75 16.42
N TRP A 109 18.08 24.58 15.87
CA TRP A 109 19.01 23.64 15.25
C TRP A 109 19.66 24.20 13.97
N ASN A 110 18.87 24.87 13.12
CA ASN A 110 19.35 25.57 11.93
C ASN A 110 20.28 26.74 12.29
N ALA A 111 19.95 27.51 13.33
CA ALA A 111 20.77 28.64 13.78
C ALA A 111 22.13 28.18 14.36
N LYS A 112 22.17 27.01 15.00
CA LYS A 112 23.38 26.45 15.62
C LYS A 112 24.20 25.55 14.67
N GLY A 113 23.68 25.23 13.48
CA GLY A 113 24.34 24.35 12.51
C GLY A 113 24.66 22.96 13.09
N CYS A 114 23.83 22.45 14.01
CA CYS A 114 24.16 21.24 14.75
C CYS A 114 24.14 19.98 13.85
N PRO A 115 25.11 19.05 13.97
CA PRO A 115 25.07 17.80 13.23
C PRO A 115 23.99 16.83 13.76
N ILE A 116 23.66 15.80 12.97
CA ILE A 116 22.78 14.69 13.39
C ILE A 116 23.50 13.91 14.50
N THR A 117 22.98 13.99 15.73
CA THR A 117 23.58 13.38 16.93
C THR A 117 23.05 11.98 17.21
N PHE A 118 21.83 11.66 16.77
CA PHE A 118 21.22 10.35 17.02
C PHE A 118 21.58 9.34 15.92
N LYS A 119 22.17 8.21 16.32
CA LYS A 119 22.39 7.05 15.46
C LYS A 119 21.72 5.84 16.11
N LEU A 120 20.91 5.11 15.33
CA LEU A 120 20.30 3.87 15.78
C LEU A 120 21.35 2.76 15.80
N GLU A 121 21.42 1.99 16.88
CA GLU A 121 22.35 0.86 16.98
C GLU A 121 22.08 -0.17 15.86
N SER A 122 23.12 -0.51 15.11
CA SER A 122 23.07 -1.52 14.06
C SER A 122 23.36 -2.89 14.63
N GLU A 123 22.54 -3.88 14.29
CA GLU A 123 22.90 -5.29 14.49
C GLU A 123 24.23 -5.62 13.78
N GLN A 124 25.01 -6.50 14.40
CA GLN A 124 26.15 -7.15 13.77
C GLN A 124 25.73 -7.66 12.39
N LYS A 125 26.47 -7.24 11.37
CA LYS A 125 26.23 -7.59 9.97
C LYS A 125 26.36 -9.10 9.77
N HIS A 126 25.27 -9.85 9.88
CA HIS A 126 25.12 -11.00 9.00
C HIS A 126 24.78 -10.45 7.62
N GLN A 127 25.82 -10.34 6.77
CA GLN A 127 25.67 -10.17 5.34
C GLN A 127 24.95 -11.39 4.77
N THR A 128 23.64 -11.44 4.92
CA THR A 128 22.83 -12.15 3.95
C THR A 128 22.83 -11.28 2.70
N SER A 129 23.64 -11.72 1.74
CA SER A 129 23.67 -11.13 0.41
C SER A 129 22.24 -10.87 -0.05
N PRO A 130 21.92 -9.69 -0.62
CA PRO A 130 20.58 -9.44 -1.11
C PRO A 130 20.24 -10.55 -2.10
N LYS A 131 19.25 -11.39 -1.76
CA LYS A 131 18.67 -12.33 -2.71
C LYS A 131 18.30 -11.49 -3.91
N LYS A 132 19.01 -11.74 -5.01
CA LYS A 132 18.88 -11.11 -6.32
C LYS A 132 17.40 -10.84 -6.56
N ILE A 133 16.94 -9.62 -6.31
CA ILE A 133 15.60 -9.20 -6.70
C ILE A 133 15.62 -9.40 -8.22
N GLY A 134 14.83 -10.37 -8.69
CA GLY A 134 14.71 -10.67 -10.11
C GLY A 134 14.53 -9.35 -10.84
N LYS A 135 15.32 -9.13 -11.89
CA LYS A 135 15.39 -7.88 -12.64
C LYS A 135 13.98 -7.29 -12.75
N ILE A 136 13.66 -6.29 -11.94
CA ILE A 136 12.43 -5.52 -12.12
C ILE A 136 12.55 -5.00 -13.54
N ALA A 137 11.63 -5.42 -14.41
CA ALA A 137 11.58 -4.99 -15.79
C ALA A 137 11.26 -3.50 -15.78
N LYS A 138 12.28 -2.68 -15.51
CA LYS A 138 12.21 -1.25 -15.77
C LYS A 138 11.93 -1.16 -17.26
N PRO A 139 10.85 -0.51 -17.70
CA PRO A 139 10.64 -0.22 -19.11
C PRO A 139 11.79 0.69 -19.54
N LYS A 140 12.87 0.08 -20.03
CA LYS A 140 14.04 0.79 -20.53
C LYS A 140 13.68 1.19 -21.95
N ASN A 141 13.47 2.48 -22.15
CA ASN A 141 13.42 3.06 -23.49
C ASN A 141 14.87 3.09 -24.01
N SER A 142 15.38 1.93 -24.44
CA SER A 142 16.77 1.78 -24.87
C SER A 142 17.02 2.58 -26.14
N ARG A 143 18.25 3.09 -26.28
CA ARG A 143 18.69 3.85 -27.47
C ARG A 143 18.52 3.05 -28.77
N THR A 144 18.57 1.71 -28.69
CA THR A 144 18.30 0.77 -29.79
C THR A 144 16.90 0.90 -30.40
N LYS A 145 15.92 1.54 -29.73
CA LYS A 145 14.61 1.85 -30.32
C LYS A 145 14.70 2.94 -31.41
N TYR A 146 15.73 3.79 -31.35
CA TYR A 146 15.96 4.90 -32.29
C TYR A 146 16.98 4.55 -33.37
N GLU A 147 17.55 3.35 -33.33
CA GLU A 147 18.40 2.83 -34.38
C GLU A 147 17.52 2.14 -35.42
N PHE A 148 17.71 2.49 -36.69
CA PHE A 148 17.04 1.80 -37.78
C PHE A 148 17.65 0.41 -37.91
N HIS A 149 16.95 -0.59 -37.37
CA HIS A 149 17.26 -1.99 -37.60
C HIS A 149 16.35 -2.50 -38.71
N GLU A 150 16.91 -2.67 -39.91
CA GLU A 150 16.24 -3.41 -40.97
C GLU A 150 16.02 -4.84 -40.46
N LYS A 151 14.76 -5.18 -40.17
CA LYS A 151 14.41 -6.53 -39.74
C LYS A 151 14.64 -7.43 -40.94
N HIS A 152 15.69 -8.25 -40.92
CA HIS A 152 15.80 -9.40 -41.82
C HIS A 152 14.47 -10.16 -41.73
N LEU A 153 13.72 -10.12 -42.82
CA LEU A 153 12.40 -10.70 -42.91
C LEU A 153 12.55 -12.21 -42.86
N LEU A 154 12.35 -12.81 -41.68
CA LEU A 154 12.21 -14.26 -41.52
C LEU A 154 10.94 -14.82 -42.19
N SER A 155 10.19 -13.99 -42.92
CA SER A 155 8.98 -14.38 -43.65
C SER A 155 9.05 -13.83 -45.07
N ASP A 156 9.12 -14.72 -46.06
CA ASP A 156 9.11 -14.43 -47.51
C ASP A 156 7.78 -13.84 -48.01
N LEU A 157 6.82 -13.58 -47.11
CA LEU A 157 5.51 -13.08 -47.46
C LEU A 157 5.57 -11.61 -47.93
N PRO A 158 4.85 -11.27 -49.02
CA PRO A 158 4.73 -9.90 -49.47
C PRO A 158 4.06 -9.02 -48.41
N LEU A 159 4.41 -7.73 -48.39
CA LEU A 159 3.97 -6.76 -47.39
C LEU A 159 2.44 -6.70 -47.26
N LEU A 160 1.73 -6.78 -48.38
CA LEU A 160 0.26 -6.76 -48.43
C LEU A 160 -0.37 -7.94 -47.69
N GLU A 161 0.23 -9.11 -47.78
CA GLU A 161 -0.27 -10.33 -47.13
C GLU A 161 -0.03 -10.28 -45.61
N ARG A 162 1.13 -9.74 -45.19
CA ARG A 162 1.41 -9.45 -43.78
C ARG A 162 0.44 -8.42 -43.19
N ILE A 163 0.05 -7.40 -43.95
CA ILE A 163 -0.96 -6.42 -43.52
C ILE A 163 -2.32 -7.09 -43.33
N LYS A 164 -2.75 -7.93 -44.29
CA LYS A 164 -4.02 -8.69 -44.19
C LYS A 164 -4.03 -9.61 -42.98
N LEU A 165 -2.95 -10.38 -42.77
CA LEU A 165 -2.80 -11.26 -41.60
C LEU A 165 -2.86 -10.45 -40.30
N LYS A 166 -2.12 -9.34 -40.20
CA LYS A 166 -2.14 -8.48 -38.99
C LYS A 166 -3.53 -7.89 -38.72
N GLN A 167 -4.30 -7.55 -39.75
CA GLN A 167 -5.68 -7.09 -39.59
C GLN A 167 -6.61 -8.22 -39.11
N ALA A 168 -6.43 -9.44 -39.62
CA ALA A 168 -7.15 -10.62 -39.15
C ALA A 168 -6.82 -10.93 -37.67
N SER A 169 -5.54 -10.97 -37.30
CA SER A 169 -5.08 -11.23 -35.92
C SER A 169 -5.51 -10.12 -34.95
N LYS A 170 -5.51 -8.85 -35.37
CA LYS A 170 -5.97 -7.73 -34.55
C LYS A 170 -7.45 -7.86 -34.16
N LYS A 171 -8.31 -8.38 -35.05
CA LYS A 171 -9.72 -8.59 -34.71
C LYS A 171 -9.90 -9.65 -33.61
N VAL A 172 -9.00 -10.63 -33.53
CA VAL A 172 -9.06 -11.72 -32.55
C VAL A 172 -8.41 -11.32 -31.22
N ASN A 173 -7.21 -10.72 -31.24
CA ASN A 173 -6.42 -10.46 -30.01
C ASN A 173 -6.76 -9.14 -29.28
N ILE A 174 -7.45 -8.19 -29.90
CA ILE A 174 -7.77 -6.90 -29.24
C ILE A 174 -8.90 -7.05 -28.22
N LEU A 175 -9.70 -8.12 -28.28
CA LEU A 175 -10.96 -8.20 -27.54
C LEU A 175 -10.93 -9.09 -26.29
N ARG A 176 -10.06 -10.10 -26.17
CA ARG A 176 -10.14 -11.08 -25.08
C ARG A 176 -9.01 -11.00 -24.04
N ASP A 177 -7.75 -11.01 -24.44
CA ASP A 177 -6.71 -11.39 -23.47
C ASP A 177 -6.34 -10.26 -22.49
N ASN A 178 -5.97 -9.08 -22.97
CA ASN A 178 -5.42 -8.04 -22.08
C ASN A 178 -6.43 -7.47 -21.06
N LYS A 179 -7.74 -7.47 -21.37
CA LYS A 179 -8.75 -6.88 -20.47
C LYS A 179 -9.20 -7.85 -19.40
N GLN A 180 -9.36 -9.12 -19.75
CA GLN A 180 -9.80 -10.14 -18.81
C GLN A 180 -8.66 -10.49 -17.84
N ASP A 181 -7.43 -10.65 -18.33
CA ASP A 181 -6.25 -10.85 -17.48
C ASP A 181 -6.04 -9.71 -16.47
N ALA A 182 -6.28 -8.48 -16.92
CA ALA A 182 -6.19 -7.31 -16.04
C ALA A 182 -7.31 -7.26 -14.99
N LEU A 183 -8.49 -7.81 -15.26
CA LEU A 183 -9.56 -7.95 -14.27
C LEU A 183 -9.28 -9.10 -13.30
N ASP A 184 -8.78 -10.23 -13.81
CA ASP A 184 -8.45 -11.41 -13.02
C ASP A 184 -7.32 -11.12 -12.02
N SER A 185 -6.32 -10.34 -12.43
CA SER A 185 -5.28 -9.85 -11.53
C SER A 185 -5.80 -9.03 -10.35
N LYS A 186 -6.98 -8.39 -10.50
CA LYS A 186 -7.63 -7.56 -9.49
C LYS A 186 -8.64 -8.34 -8.63
N MET A 187 -9.03 -9.55 -9.03
CA MET A 187 -10.00 -10.37 -8.29
C MET A 187 -9.55 -10.69 -6.86
N VAL A 188 -8.34 -11.23 -6.70
CA VAL A 188 -7.81 -11.64 -5.37
C VAL A 188 -7.62 -10.44 -4.42
N PRO A 189 -7.03 -9.31 -4.86
CA PRO A 189 -6.94 -8.11 -4.03
C PRO A 189 -8.31 -7.58 -3.59
N ILE A 190 -9.31 -7.54 -4.48
CA ILE A 190 -10.66 -7.07 -4.16
C ILE A 190 -11.36 -8.02 -3.19
N TYR A 191 -11.21 -9.34 -3.38
CA TYR A 191 -11.72 -10.33 -2.44
C TYR A 191 -11.15 -10.15 -1.04
N ASN A 192 -9.84 -9.91 -0.89
CA ASN A 192 -9.22 -9.71 0.42
C ASN A 192 -9.81 -8.50 1.17
N VAL A 193 -10.17 -7.42 0.46
CA VAL A 193 -10.84 -6.27 1.07
C VAL A 193 -12.24 -6.64 1.56
N ILE A 194 -13.01 -7.40 0.77
CA ILE A 194 -14.34 -7.88 1.16
C ILE A 194 -14.24 -8.83 2.35
N TYR A 195 -13.25 -9.71 2.36
CA TYR A 195 -13.01 -10.66 3.44
C TYR A 195 -12.77 -9.97 4.79
N GLU A 196 -12.01 -8.86 4.81
CA GLU A 196 -11.80 -8.09 6.04
C GLU A 196 -13.09 -7.44 6.58
N GLN A 197 -14.07 -7.17 5.71
CA GLN A 197 -15.38 -6.65 6.10
C GLN A 197 -16.38 -7.77 6.48
N SER A 198 -16.00 -9.03 6.29
CA SER A 198 -16.87 -10.17 6.60
C SER A 198 -16.95 -10.43 8.12
N PRO A 199 -18.08 -10.96 8.61
CA PRO A 199 -18.24 -11.28 10.03
C PRO A 199 -17.34 -12.47 10.41
N LYS A 200 -16.41 -12.25 11.36
CA LYS A 200 -15.39 -13.24 11.74
C LYS A 200 -15.88 -14.31 12.73
N PHE A 201 -16.85 -13.98 13.58
CA PHE A 201 -17.21 -14.78 14.76
C PHE A 201 -18.56 -15.49 14.69
N ASP A 202 -19.49 -15.05 13.83
CA ASP A 202 -20.87 -15.52 13.85
C ASP A 202 -21.34 -15.87 12.42
N ASN A 203 -21.75 -17.12 12.21
CA ASN A 203 -22.22 -17.61 10.91
C ASN A 203 -23.62 -17.10 10.56
N SER A 204 -24.38 -16.63 11.56
CA SER A 204 -25.77 -16.17 11.38
C SER A 204 -25.87 -14.70 10.95
N LYS A 205 -24.81 -13.91 11.19
CA LYS A 205 -24.78 -12.49 10.86
C LYS A 205 -24.29 -12.30 9.43
N THR A 206 -25.03 -11.51 8.64
CA THR A 206 -24.61 -11.07 7.32
C THR A 206 -24.37 -9.57 7.33
N VAL A 207 -23.23 -9.13 6.79
CA VAL A 207 -22.94 -7.71 6.64
C VAL A 207 -23.47 -7.25 5.28
N SER A 208 -24.32 -6.22 5.27
CA SER A 208 -24.84 -5.64 4.03
C SER A 208 -24.09 -4.36 3.71
N LEU A 209 -23.43 -4.31 2.55
CA LEU A 209 -22.68 -3.13 2.09
C LEU A 209 -23.19 -2.66 0.74
N SER A 210 -23.37 -1.35 0.58
CA SER A 210 -23.67 -0.78 -0.73
C SER A 210 -22.46 -0.91 -1.66
N VAL A 211 -22.72 -1.11 -2.95
CA VAL A 211 -21.66 -1.18 -3.97
C VAL A 211 -20.84 0.11 -4.01
N THR A 212 -21.47 1.27 -3.80
CA THR A 212 -20.77 2.56 -3.74
C THR A 212 -19.77 2.64 -2.59
N ARG A 213 -20.17 2.18 -1.40
CA ARG A 213 -19.27 2.12 -0.23
C ARG A 213 -18.17 1.09 -0.43
N LEU A 214 -18.49 -0.04 -1.05
CA LEU A 214 -17.51 -1.08 -1.35
C LEU A 214 -16.49 -0.62 -2.40
N GLN A 215 -16.91 0.15 -3.40
CA GLN A 215 -16.02 0.79 -4.37
C GLN A 215 -15.04 1.75 -3.70
N GLN A 216 -15.53 2.60 -2.78
CA GLN A 216 -14.66 3.49 -2.00
C GLN A 216 -13.64 2.70 -1.17
N LEU A 217 -14.11 1.71 -0.41
CA LEU A 217 -13.23 0.84 0.38
C LEU A 217 -12.15 0.14 -0.45
N VAL A 218 -12.52 -0.36 -1.64
CA VAL A 218 -11.56 -0.98 -2.57
C VAL A 218 -10.56 0.07 -3.07
N ARG A 219 -11.00 1.26 -3.46
CA ARG A 219 -10.10 2.33 -3.94
C ARG A 219 -9.12 2.77 -2.85
N ASP A 220 -9.58 2.89 -1.61
CA ASP A 220 -8.76 3.30 -0.48
C ASP A 220 -7.76 2.21 -0.05
N SER A 221 -8.10 0.93 -0.29
CA SER A 221 -7.28 -0.21 0.10
C SER A 221 -6.26 -0.64 -0.98
N MET A 222 -6.44 -0.23 -2.23
CA MET A 222 -5.58 -0.63 -3.35
C MET A 222 -4.42 0.34 -3.56
N THR A 223 -3.22 -0.19 -3.80
CA THR A 223 -2.02 0.62 -4.12
C THR A 223 -2.03 1.14 -5.55
N LEU A 224 -2.76 0.47 -6.46
CA LEU A 224 -2.89 0.86 -7.85
C LEU A 224 -4.28 1.47 -8.09
N PRO A 225 -4.40 2.54 -8.89
CA PRO A 225 -5.68 3.13 -9.19
C PRO A 225 -6.55 2.13 -9.97
N VAL A 226 -7.70 1.77 -9.39
CA VAL A 226 -8.69 0.89 -10.01
C VAL A 226 -9.90 1.72 -10.44
N SER A 227 -10.40 1.49 -11.66
CA SER A 227 -11.59 2.16 -12.16
C SER A 227 -12.86 1.60 -11.50
N GLU A 228 -13.87 2.44 -11.29
CA GLU A 228 -15.14 2.03 -10.64
C GLU A 228 -15.94 1.01 -11.47
N SER A 229 -15.76 1.03 -12.79
CA SER A 229 -16.34 0.05 -13.71
C SER A 229 -15.66 -1.31 -13.57
N ASP A 230 -14.33 -1.35 -13.39
CA ASP A 230 -13.61 -2.61 -13.13
C ASP A 230 -14.01 -3.21 -11.79
N VAL A 231 -14.10 -2.39 -10.74
CA VAL A 231 -14.55 -2.87 -9.41
C VAL A 231 -15.94 -3.47 -9.50
N ARG A 232 -16.88 -2.82 -10.21
CA ARG A 232 -18.23 -3.37 -10.42
C ARG A 232 -18.21 -4.72 -11.13
N LYS A 233 -17.43 -4.84 -12.21
CA LYS A 233 -17.31 -6.11 -12.96
C LYS A 233 -16.73 -7.23 -12.10
N VAL A 234 -15.67 -6.93 -11.34
CA VAL A 234 -15.07 -7.90 -10.41
C VAL A 234 -16.03 -8.29 -9.30
N LEU A 235 -16.81 -7.34 -8.75
CA LEU A 235 -17.83 -7.64 -7.74
C LEU A 235 -18.93 -8.55 -8.27
N HIS A 236 -19.38 -8.34 -9.52
CA HIS A 236 -20.32 -9.25 -10.17
C HIS A 236 -19.72 -10.64 -10.36
N GLN A 237 -18.48 -10.74 -10.84
CA GLN A 237 -17.77 -12.03 -10.99
C GLN A 237 -17.55 -12.74 -9.65
N LEU A 238 -17.22 -12.00 -8.59
CA LEU A 238 -17.10 -12.55 -7.23
C LEU A 238 -18.44 -13.05 -6.71
N ALA A 239 -19.52 -12.29 -6.94
CA ALA A 239 -20.85 -12.70 -6.49
C ALA A 239 -21.33 -13.97 -7.17
N GLU A 240 -21.06 -14.12 -8.48
CA GLU A 240 -21.36 -15.32 -9.23
C GLU A 240 -20.52 -16.52 -8.74
N LYS A 241 -19.20 -16.35 -8.60
CA LYS A 241 -18.28 -17.45 -8.22
C LYS A 241 -18.43 -17.92 -6.78
N LEU A 242 -18.74 -17.00 -5.86
CA LEU A 242 -18.84 -17.30 -4.42
C LEU A 242 -20.29 -17.45 -3.95
N GLY A 243 -21.27 -17.27 -4.84
CA GLY A 243 -22.69 -17.34 -4.50
C GLY A 243 -23.17 -16.20 -3.59
N LEU A 244 -22.54 -15.02 -3.67
CA LEU A 244 -22.95 -13.86 -2.86
C LEU A 244 -24.24 -13.26 -3.41
N ARG A 245 -25.12 -12.82 -2.51
CA ARG A 245 -26.39 -12.20 -2.90
C ARG A 245 -26.20 -10.72 -3.16
N LEU A 246 -26.28 -10.33 -4.42
CA LEU A 246 -26.29 -8.95 -4.88
C LEU A 246 -27.76 -8.53 -5.06
N THR A 247 -28.27 -7.72 -4.13
CA THR A 247 -29.67 -7.28 -4.14
C THR A 247 -29.75 -5.81 -4.51
N VAL A 248 -30.69 -5.46 -5.39
CA VAL A 248 -31.00 -4.05 -5.69
C VAL A 248 -32.10 -3.60 -4.74
N ILE A 249 -31.84 -2.54 -3.97
CA ILE A 249 -32.81 -1.91 -3.08
C ILE A 249 -32.95 -0.47 -3.55
N GLY A 250 -34.10 -0.15 -4.17
CA GLY A 250 -34.32 1.13 -4.83
C GLY A 250 -33.33 1.35 -6.00
N GLU A 251 -32.58 2.45 -5.97
CA GLU A 251 -31.54 2.76 -6.96
C GLU A 251 -30.16 2.22 -6.57
N THR A 252 -30.01 1.65 -5.37
CA THR A 252 -28.72 1.21 -4.83
C THR A 252 -28.56 -0.29 -4.87
N GLN A 253 -27.42 -0.75 -5.40
CA GLN A 253 -27.00 -2.14 -5.32
C GLN A 253 -26.33 -2.42 -3.98
N VAL A 254 -26.72 -3.50 -3.32
CA VAL A 254 -26.22 -3.92 -2.00
C VAL A 254 -25.72 -5.35 -2.09
N LEU A 255 -24.49 -5.58 -1.63
CA LEU A 255 -23.89 -6.89 -1.50
C LEU A 255 -24.08 -7.40 -0.07
N LYS A 256 -24.76 -8.53 0.10
CA LYS A 256 -24.85 -9.24 1.37
C LYS A 256 -23.69 -10.21 1.48
N ILE A 257 -22.79 -9.93 2.42
CA ILE A 257 -21.57 -10.70 2.67
C ILE A 257 -21.83 -11.62 3.87
N PRO A 258 -21.93 -12.95 3.66
CA PRO A 258 -21.95 -13.92 4.74
C PRO A 258 -20.52 -14.10 5.29
N LYS A 259 -20.35 -14.99 6.27
CA LYS A 259 -19.01 -15.41 6.67
C LYS A 259 -18.32 -16.11 5.49
N LEU A 260 -17.18 -15.54 5.08
CA LEU A 260 -16.36 -16.07 4.00
C LEU A 260 -15.30 -17.03 4.56
N ASN A 261 -14.95 -18.06 3.79
CA ASN A 261 -13.86 -18.99 4.13
C ASN A 261 -12.71 -18.78 3.17
N ARG A 262 -11.67 -18.09 3.64
CA ARG A 262 -10.55 -17.65 2.80
C ARG A 262 -9.92 -18.77 1.98
N ASN A 263 -9.73 -19.95 2.56
CA ASN A 263 -9.01 -21.03 1.88
C ASN A 263 -9.86 -21.68 0.78
N GLU A 264 -11.14 -21.92 1.06
CA GLU A 264 -12.07 -22.51 0.09
C GLU A 264 -12.42 -21.53 -1.03
N ASP A 265 -12.60 -20.25 -0.69
CA ASP A 265 -12.95 -19.21 -1.65
C ASP A 265 -11.78 -18.90 -2.59
N LEU A 266 -10.54 -18.80 -2.06
CA LEU A 266 -9.35 -18.63 -2.89
C LEU A 266 -9.08 -19.85 -3.78
N ALA A 267 -9.41 -21.06 -3.33
CA ALA A 267 -9.33 -22.26 -4.15
C ALA A 267 -10.32 -22.19 -5.33
N LYS A 268 -11.57 -21.74 -5.12
CA LYS A 268 -12.56 -21.52 -6.19
C LYS A 268 -12.18 -20.40 -7.16
N LEU A 269 -11.47 -19.38 -6.66
CA LEU A 269 -10.99 -18.27 -7.48
C LEU A 269 -9.76 -18.65 -8.32
N SER A 270 -8.96 -19.62 -7.87
CA SER A 270 -7.77 -20.12 -8.58
C SER A 270 -8.06 -21.33 -9.48
N SER A 271 -9.01 -22.20 -9.14
CA SER A 271 -9.37 -23.35 -9.99
C SER A 271 -9.93 -22.93 -11.36
N TYR A 272 -10.58 -21.77 -11.43
CA TYR A 272 -11.03 -21.17 -12.70
C TYR A 272 -9.87 -20.71 -13.61
N GLN A 273 -8.63 -20.59 -13.08
CA GLN A 273 -7.45 -20.30 -13.89
C GLN A 273 -6.95 -21.54 -14.65
N ALA A 274 -7.37 -22.74 -14.26
CA ALA A 274 -7.00 -23.99 -14.94
C ALA A 274 -7.98 -24.34 -16.08
N GLU A 275 -9.27 -24.06 -15.93
CA GLU A 275 -10.31 -24.39 -16.93
C GLU A 275 -10.31 -23.47 -18.17
N LEU A 276 -9.54 -22.37 -18.17
CA LEU A 276 -9.40 -21.46 -19.32
C LEU A 276 -8.12 -21.70 -20.14
N VAL A 277 -7.33 -22.72 -19.78
CA VAL A 277 -6.07 -23.10 -20.45
C VAL A 277 -6.20 -24.44 -21.24
N GLU A 278 -7.37 -25.08 -21.21
CA GLU A 278 -7.75 -26.17 -22.14
C GLU A 278 -8.67 -25.66 -23.26
#